data_AF-A0A9D1ZD02-F1
#
_entry.id   AF-A0A9D1ZD02-F1
#
_cell.length_a   1.000
_cell.length_b   1.000
_cell.length_c   1.000
_cell.angle_alpha   90.00
_cell.angle_beta   90.00
_cell.angle_gamma   90.00
#
_symmetry.space_group_name_H-M   'P 1'
#
loop_
_entity.id
_entity.type
_entity.pdbx_description
1 polymer ?
#
loop_
_entity_poly.entity_id
_entity_poly.type
_entity_poly.pdbx_seq_one_letter_code
_entity_poly.pdbx_strand_id
1 'polypeptide(L)'
;MILFPAIDLVGGHVVRLANGERSRMDVYSDDPAAVAESFRDAGARWVHVVDLSATLEEDEAARVANDAAISAICAVDGLSVDAGGGVRSMAAVERLVGLGVRRIAIGTALVRDPAFAEAAAREFGELVVADVAARGGEVRVNGWREGAALSADELVARLADLGYRHLVFTDVARDGMRCGIDAEAYRHVAEVAGFPVVASGGIASLEDLRALAALGPDVIEGAITGRALYEGSFSLADALATCR
;
A
#
# COMPACT_ATOMS: atom_id res chain seq x y z
N MET A 1 4.24 -9.98 12.58
CA MET A 1 3.95 -8.85 11.68
C MET A 1 3.66 -9.39 10.28
N ILE A 2 2.68 -8.86 9.55
CA ILE A 2 2.41 -9.26 8.15
C ILE A 2 3.43 -8.59 7.22
N LEU A 3 3.98 -9.32 6.25
CA LEU A 3 4.81 -8.73 5.20
C LEU A 3 4.03 -8.71 3.88
N PHE A 4 3.92 -7.54 3.28
CA PHE A 4 3.25 -7.29 2.01
C PHE A 4 4.31 -6.96 0.93
N PRO A 5 4.82 -7.97 0.19
CA PRO A 5 5.55 -7.67 -1.04
C PRO A 5 4.63 -6.86 -1.99
N ALA A 6 5.18 -5.82 -2.63
CA ALA A 6 4.40 -4.89 -3.43
C ALA A 6 4.55 -5.15 -4.94
N ILE A 7 3.47 -4.95 -5.70
CA ILE A 7 3.42 -4.98 -7.16
C ILE A 7 2.77 -3.67 -7.64
N ASP A 8 3.50 -2.86 -8.40
CA ASP A 8 2.93 -1.69 -9.06
C ASP A 8 2.51 -2.08 -10.49
N LEU A 9 1.31 -1.66 -10.93
CA LEU A 9 0.76 -2.03 -12.23
C LEU A 9 0.47 -0.83 -13.12
N VAL A 10 0.94 -0.87 -14.36
CA VAL A 10 0.54 0.06 -15.43
C VAL A 10 0.22 -0.72 -16.69
N GLY A 11 -1.01 -0.59 -17.21
CA GLY A 11 -1.42 -1.21 -18.47
C GLY A 11 -1.31 -2.74 -18.48
N GLY A 12 -1.49 -3.39 -17.33
CA GLY A 12 -1.38 -4.84 -17.14
C GLY A 12 0.05 -5.33 -16.88
N HIS A 13 1.05 -4.45 -16.87
CA HIS A 13 2.46 -4.80 -16.66
C HIS A 13 2.89 -4.52 -15.22
N VAL A 14 3.77 -5.37 -14.68
CA VAL A 14 4.47 -5.11 -13.42
C VAL A 14 5.58 -4.11 -13.67
N VAL A 15 5.51 -2.98 -12.98
CA VAL A 15 6.42 -1.86 -13.18
C VAL A 15 7.04 -1.39 -11.87
N ARG A 16 8.00 -0.48 -11.98
CA ARG A 16 8.45 0.34 -10.86
C ARG A 16 8.64 1.77 -11.31
N LEU A 17 8.14 2.72 -10.54
CA LEU A 17 8.42 4.14 -10.72
C LEU A 17 9.61 4.57 -9.87
N ALA A 18 10.65 5.11 -10.47
CA ALA A 18 11.71 5.76 -9.70
C ALA A 18 11.16 7.05 -9.08
N ASN A 19 11.12 7.14 -7.74
CA ASN A 19 10.58 8.28 -6.99
C ASN A 19 9.13 8.68 -7.38
N GLY A 20 8.31 7.71 -7.83
CA GLY A 20 6.94 7.99 -8.29
C GLY A 20 6.84 8.70 -9.64
N GLU A 21 7.94 8.86 -10.38
CA GLU A 21 7.97 9.54 -11.67
C GLU A 21 7.63 8.58 -12.83
N ARG A 22 6.51 8.83 -13.51
CA ARG A 22 6.04 8.03 -14.67
C ARG A 22 7.04 7.98 -15.83
N SER A 23 7.79 9.05 -16.04
CA SER A 23 8.83 9.16 -17.08
C SER A 23 10.05 8.27 -16.80
N ARG A 24 10.17 7.74 -15.58
CA ARG A 24 11.26 6.88 -15.13
C ARG A 24 10.68 5.56 -14.63
N MET A 25 9.98 4.89 -15.55
CA MET A 25 9.32 3.61 -15.32
C MET A 25 10.13 2.48 -15.96
N ASP A 26 10.48 1.49 -15.15
CA ASP A 26 11.02 0.22 -15.63
C ASP A 26 9.92 -0.85 -15.63
N VAL A 27 9.85 -1.66 -16.69
CA VAL A 27 8.96 -2.82 -16.77
C VAL A 27 9.73 -4.05 -16.28
N TYR A 28 9.19 -4.72 -15.27
CA TYR A 28 9.80 -5.89 -14.63
C TYR A 28 9.21 -7.21 -15.11
N SER A 29 7.91 -7.23 -15.44
CA SER A 29 7.23 -8.43 -15.93
C SER A 29 5.98 -8.05 -16.72
N ASP A 30 5.67 -8.83 -17.74
CA ASP A 30 4.40 -8.80 -18.46
C ASP A 30 3.40 -9.84 -17.93
N ASP A 31 3.80 -10.62 -16.93
CA ASP A 31 2.98 -11.63 -16.26
C ASP A 31 2.89 -11.32 -14.76
N PRO A 32 1.85 -10.56 -14.34
CA PRO A 32 1.64 -10.20 -12.94
C PRO A 32 1.28 -11.39 -12.05
N ALA A 33 0.57 -12.38 -12.59
CA ALA A 33 0.20 -13.58 -11.84
C ALA A 33 1.44 -14.41 -11.49
N ALA A 34 2.36 -14.60 -12.43
CA ALA A 34 3.63 -15.29 -12.17
C ALA A 34 4.46 -14.58 -11.08
N VAL A 35 4.46 -13.24 -11.04
CA VAL A 35 5.13 -12.49 -9.96
C VAL A 35 4.46 -12.76 -8.61
N ALA A 36 3.13 -12.71 -8.54
CA ALA A 36 2.39 -13.01 -7.32
C ALA A 36 2.57 -14.47 -6.86
N GLU A 37 2.60 -15.43 -7.79
CA GLU A 37 2.92 -16.84 -7.52
C GLU A 37 4.31 -16.98 -6.92
N SER A 38 5.31 -16.27 -7.46
CA SER A 38 6.67 -16.29 -6.92
C SER A 38 6.73 -15.78 -5.46
N PHE A 39 5.91 -14.78 -5.11
CA PHE A 39 5.81 -14.29 -3.74
C PHE A 39 5.13 -15.29 -2.82
N ARG A 40 4.03 -15.93 -3.28
CA ARG A 40 3.37 -17.02 -2.55
C ARG A 40 4.34 -18.17 -2.30
N ASP A 41 5.09 -18.60 -3.32
CA ASP A 41 6.01 -19.73 -3.25
C ASP A 41 7.18 -19.45 -2.30
N ALA A 42 7.61 -18.20 -2.19
CA ALA A 42 8.55 -17.74 -1.17
C ALA A 42 7.96 -17.69 0.26
N GLY A 43 6.64 -17.84 0.39
CA GLY A 43 5.93 -17.96 1.66
C GLY A 43 5.04 -16.77 2.03
N ALA A 44 4.86 -15.79 1.15
CA ALA A 44 3.92 -14.69 1.40
C ALA A 44 2.48 -15.20 1.50
N ARG A 45 1.65 -14.47 2.25
CA ARG A 45 0.20 -14.71 2.36
C ARG A 45 -0.63 -13.50 1.94
N TRP A 46 0.03 -12.36 1.82
CA TRP A 46 -0.53 -11.12 1.33
C TRP A 46 0.38 -10.55 0.26
N VAL A 47 -0.20 -9.81 -0.68
CA VAL A 47 0.50 -8.96 -1.64
C VAL A 47 -0.19 -7.59 -1.65
N HIS A 48 0.60 -6.53 -1.74
CA HIS A 48 0.08 -5.17 -1.92
C HIS A 48 0.17 -4.81 -3.41
N VAL A 49 -0.94 -4.36 -4.01
CA VAL A 49 -1.02 -4.05 -5.44
C VAL A 49 -1.42 -2.59 -5.63
N VAL A 50 -0.64 -1.84 -6.40
CA VAL A 50 -0.95 -0.44 -6.73
C VAL A 50 -1.40 -0.34 -8.18
N ASP A 51 -2.66 0.01 -8.39
CA ASP A 51 -3.22 0.36 -9.69
C ASP A 51 -2.76 1.78 -10.08
N LEU A 52 -1.61 1.86 -10.74
CA LEU A 52 -1.09 3.13 -11.23
C LEU A 52 -1.85 3.62 -12.46
N SER A 53 -2.48 2.76 -13.26
CA SER A 53 -3.33 3.21 -14.38
C SER A 53 -4.54 3.99 -13.90
N ALA A 54 -5.20 3.57 -12.82
CA ALA A 54 -6.26 4.35 -12.19
C ALA A 54 -5.72 5.60 -11.49
N THR A 55 -4.57 5.50 -10.82
CA THR A 55 -3.93 6.63 -10.11
C THR A 55 -3.53 7.76 -11.06
N LEU A 56 -2.99 7.41 -12.22
CA LEU A 56 -2.49 8.33 -13.24
C LEU A 56 -3.54 8.69 -14.29
N GLU A 57 -4.76 8.15 -14.18
CA GLU A 57 -5.85 8.36 -15.15
C GLU A 57 -5.42 8.01 -16.58
N GLU A 58 -4.72 6.88 -16.73
CA GLU A 58 -4.39 6.31 -18.03
C GLU A 58 -5.68 5.99 -18.82
N ASP A 59 -5.53 5.74 -20.11
CA ASP A 59 -6.65 5.46 -20.99
C ASP A 59 -7.45 4.20 -20.57
N GLU A 60 -8.64 4.05 -21.16
CA GLU A 60 -9.54 2.93 -20.84
C GLU A 60 -8.89 1.58 -21.12
N ALA A 61 -8.09 1.45 -22.18
CA ALA A 61 -7.44 0.18 -22.50
C ALA A 61 -6.41 -0.21 -21.43
N ALA A 62 -5.62 0.74 -20.95
CA ALA A 62 -4.68 0.53 -19.85
C ALA A 62 -5.39 0.17 -18.53
N ARG A 63 -6.51 0.83 -18.21
CA ARG A 63 -7.29 0.53 -17.01
C ARG A 63 -7.92 -0.87 -17.07
N VAL A 64 -8.49 -1.27 -18.22
CA VAL A 64 -9.00 -2.63 -18.43
C VAL A 64 -7.90 -3.68 -18.32
N ALA A 65 -6.70 -3.41 -18.86
CA ALA A 65 -5.56 -4.30 -18.73
C ALA A 65 -5.11 -4.45 -17.26
N ASN A 66 -5.13 -3.36 -16.48
CA ASN A 66 -4.87 -3.42 -15.03
C ASN A 66 -5.94 -4.21 -14.27
N ASP A 67 -7.23 -4.03 -14.57
CA ASP A 67 -8.30 -4.83 -13.94
C ASP A 67 -8.09 -6.33 -14.20
N ALA A 68 -7.71 -6.71 -15.43
CA ALA A 68 -7.39 -8.10 -15.77
C ALA A 68 -6.17 -8.62 -14.99
N ALA A 69 -5.12 -7.82 -14.85
CA ALA A 69 -3.94 -8.15 -14.05
C ALA A 69 -4.26 -8.34 -12.56
N ILE A 70 -5.04 -7.41 -11.97
CA ILE A 70 -5.47 -7.50 -10.57
C ILE A 70 -6.31 -8.77 -10.34
N SER A 71 -7.24 -9.07 -11.26
CA SER A 71 -8.05 -10.29 -11.17
C SER A 71 -7.18 -11.55 -11.26
N ALA A 72 -6.19 -11.58 -12.14
CA ALA A 72 -5.26 -12.70 -12.26
C ALA A 72 -4.42 -12.90 -10.99
N ILE A 73 -3.94 -11.80 -10.36
CA ILE A 73 -3.24 -11.86 -9.08
C ILE A 73 -4.16 -12.38 -7.96
N CYS A 74 -5.42 -11.92 -7.92
CA CYS A 74 -6.41 -12.37 -6.93
C CYS A 74 -6.78 -13.86 -7.08
N ALA A 75 -6.57 -14.44 -8.26
CA ALA A 75 -6.82 -15.86 -8.52
C ALA A 75 -5.67 -16.78 -8.05
N VAL A 76 -4.54 -16.23 -7.57
CA VAL A 76 -3.42 -17.01 -7.04
C VAL A 76 -3.81 -17.62 -5.68
N ASP A 77 -4.02 -18.93 -5.67
CA ASP A 77 -4.43 -19.66 -4.46
C ASP A 77 -3.50 -19.45 -3.27
N GLY A 78 -4.07 -19.21 -2.08
CA GLY A 78 -3.32 -19.03 -0.83
C GLY A 78 -2.71 -17.64 -0.63
N LEU A 79 -2.98 -16.70 -1.55
CA LEU A 79 -2.57 -15.31 -1.45
C LEU A 79 -3.81 -14.40 -1.32
N SER A 80 -3.77 -13.48 -0.37
CA SER A 80 -4.76 -12.40 -0.24
C SER A 80 -4.19 -11.11 -0.85
N VAL A 81 -5.06 -10.31 -1.45
CA VAL A 81 -4.65 -9.07 -2.12
C VAL A 81 -5.17 -7.87 -1.34
N ASP A 82 -4.23 -7.02 -0.95
CA ASP A 82 -4.48 -5.62 -0.59
C ASP A 82 -4.20 -4.78 -1.84
N ALA A 83 -5.14 -3.93 -2.26
CA ALA A 83 -4.97 -3.12 -3.46
C ALA A 83 -5.40 -1.67 -3.26
N GLY A 84 -4.68 -0.76 -3.89
CA GLY A 84 -4.98 0.67 -3.91
C GLY A 84 -4.73 1.30 -5.27
N GLY A 85 -4.89 2.61 -5.32
CA GLY A 85 -4.66 3.41 -6.54
C GLY A 85 -5.94 3.86 -7.22
N GLY A 86 -6.13 5.18 -7.32
CA GLY A 86 -7.29 5.77 -7.99
C GLY A 86 -8.67 5.51 -7.37
N VAL A 87 -8.76 5.00 -6.14
CA VAL A 87 -10.04 4.72 -5.46
C VAL A 87 -10.70 6.02 -4.97
N ARG A 88 -11.67 6.53 -5.74
CA ARG A 88 -12.32 7.83 -5.53
C ARG A 88 -13.85 7.79 -5.53
N SER A 89 -14.44 6.60 -5.55
CA SER A 89 -15.89 6.41 -5.59
C SER A 89 -16.29 5.02 -5.09
N MET A 90 -17.56 4.87 -4.70
CA MET A 90 -18.12 3.56 -4.29
C MET A 90 -18.01 2.54 -5.42
N ALA A 91 -18.27 2.96 -6.67
CA ALA A 91 -18.11 2.11 -7.84
C ALA A 91 -16.66 1.60 -8.01
N ALA A 92 -15.65 2.37 -7.60
CA ALA A 92 -14.26 1.90 -7.63
C ALA A 92 -14.00 0.84 -6.55
N VAL A 93 -14.60 0.98 -5.37
CA VAL A 93 -14.52 -0.01 -4.30
C VAL A 93 -15.22 -1.31 -4.72
N GLU A 94 -16.46 -1.21 -5.22
CA GLU A 94 -17.24 -2.35 -5.74
C GLU A 94 -16.51 -3.07 -6.87
N ARG A 95 -15.87 -2.33 -7.78
CA ARG A 95 -15.03 -2.91 -8.85
C ARG A 95 -13.94 -3.78 -8.26
N LEU A 96 -13.12 -3.24 -7.35
CA LEU A 96 -12.01 -3.99 -6.74
C LEU A 96 -12.49 -5.20 -5.93
N VAL A 97 -13.61 -5.07 -5.20
CA VAL A 97 -14.27 -6.21 -4.53
C VAL A 97 -14.63 -7.28 -5.57
N GLY A 98 -15.23 -6.89 -6.69
CA GLY A 98 -15.59 -7.78 -7.79
C GLY A 98 -14.42 -8.50 -8.45
N LEU A 99 -13.23 -7.89 -8.46
CA LEU A 99 -12.00 -8.52 -8.94
C LEU A 99 -11.41 -9.53 -7.96
N GLY A 100 -11.84 -9.52 -6.70
CA GLY A 100 -11.39 -10.44 -5.65
C GLY A 100 -10.48 -9.81 -4.59
N VAL A 101 -10.26 -8.49 -4.63
CA VAL A 101 -9.45 -7.77 -3.63
C VAL A 101 -10.06 -7.93 -2.23
N ARG A 102 -9.20 -8.14 -1.23
CA ARG A 102 -9.60 -8.38 0.17
C ARG A 102 -9.42 -7.15 1.07
N ARG A 103 -8.57 -6.21 0.68
CA ARG A 103 -8.39 -4.92 1.34
C ARG A 103 -8.19 -3.82 0.31
N ILE A 104 -8.90 -2.71 0.45
CA ILE A 104 -8.96 -1.63 -0.52
C ILE A 104 -8.43 -0.35 0.12
N ALA A 105 -7.26 0.07 -0.32
CA ALA A 105 -6.59 1.27 0.15
C ALA A 105 -7.22 2.53 -0.46
N ILE A 106 -7.75 3.39 0.42
CA ILE A 106 -8.34 4.69 0.07
C ILE A 106 -7.39 5.77 0.58
N GLY A 107 -6.75 6.48 -0.36
CA GLY A 107 -5.77 7.51 -0.03
C GLY A 107 -6.29 8.94 -0.19
N THR A 108 -6.07 9.54 -1.36
CA THR A 108 -6.42 10.95 -1.66
C THR A 108 -7.86 11.33 -1.28
N ALA A 109 -8.80 10.40 -1.43
CA ALA A 109 -10.20 10.60 -1.07
C ALA A 109 -10.42 10.87 0.43
N LEU A 110 -9.57 10.37 1.33
CA LEU A 110 -9.63 10.69 2.77
C LEU A 110 -9.59 12.21 3.03
N VAL A 111 -8.93 12.96 2.15
CA VAL A 111 -8.79 14.42 2.23
C VAL A 111 -9.77 15.13 1.31
N ARG A 112 -9.87 14.69 0.06
CA ARG A 112 -10.61 15.41 -1.00
C ARG A 112 -12.11 15.13 -0.97
N ASP A 113 -12.52 13.97 -0.48
CA ASP A 113 -13.92 13.58 -0.34
C ASP A 113 -14.15 12.74 0.93
N PRO A 114 -14.10 13.38 2.12
CA PRO A 114 -14.29 12.67 3.39
C PRO A 114 -15.66 12.00 3.50
N ALA A 115 -16.68 12.52 2.81
CA ALA A 115 -18.02 11.95 2.83
C ALA A 115 -18.06 10.59 2.12
N PHE A 116 -17.39 10.48 0.96
CA PHE A 116 -17.17 9.18 0.31
C PHE A 116 -16.35 8.24 1.20
N ALA A 117 -15.25 8.70 1.77
CA ALA A 117 -14.40 7.86 2.63
C ALA A 117 -15.18 7.28 3.83
N GLU A 118 -15.97 8.11 4.51
CA GLU A 118 -16.84 7.68 5.60
C GLU A 118 -17.92 6.69 5.13
N ALA A 119 -18.55 6.95 3.98
CA ALA A 119 -19.54 6.06 3.40
C ALA A 119 -18.94 4.69 3.04
N ALA A 120 -17.75 4.68 2.46
CA ALA A 120 -17.03 3.46 2.12
C ALA A 120 -16.67 2.64 3.38
N ALA A 121 -16.17 3.29 4.43
CA ALA A 121 -15.89 2.63 5.70
C ALA A 121 -17.16 2.07 6.36
N ARG A 122 -18.28 2.79 6.29
CA ARG A 122 -19.56 2.34 6.83
C ARG A 122 -20.11 1.11 6.08
N GLU A 123 -19.98 1.08 4.76
CA GLU A 123 -20.54 0.02 3.92
C GLU A 123 -19.65 -1.22 3.83
N PHE A 124 -18.33 -1.03 3.73
CA PHE A 124 -17.38 -2.10 3.48
C PHE A 124 -16.55 -2.50 4.70
N GLY A 125 -16.55 -1.70 5.78
CA GLY A 125 -15.95 -2.05 7.06
C GLY A 125 -14.47 -2.45 6.96
N GLU A 126 -14.14 -3.66 7.42
CA GLU A 126 -12.76 -4.19 7.43
C GLU A 126 -12.14 -4.36 6.04
N LEU A 127 -12.94 -4.29 4.97
CA LEU A 127 -12.42 -4.33 3.60
C LEU A 127 -11.73 -3.04 3.18
N VAL A 128 -11.95 -1.90 3.84
CA VAL A 128 -11.27 -0.64 3.49
C VAL A 128 -10.13 -0.32 4.44
N VAL A 129 -9.07 0.22 3.85
CA VAL A 129 -7.84 0.60 4.53
C VAL A 129 -7.61 2.08 4.27
N ALA A 130 -7.28 2.85 5.30
CA ALA A 130 -6.85 4.22 5.11
C ALA A 130 -5.40 4.21 4.58
N ASP A 131 -5.12 4.92 3.50
CA ASP A 131 -3.77 5.08 2.96
C ASP A 131 -3.31 6.52 3.13
N VAL A 132 -2.49 6.77 4.15
CA VAL A 132 -2.00 8.09 4.49
C VAL A 132 -0.53 8.18 4.13
N ALA A 133 -0.21 9.06 3.20
CA ALA A 133 1.16 9.41 2.85
C ALA A 133 1.50 10.78 3.42
N ALA A 134 2.66 10.93 4.05
CA ALA A 134 3.09 12.18 4.63
C ALA A 134 4.55 12.51 4.32
N ARG A 135 4.88 13.80 4.21
CA ARG A 135 6.26 14.29 4.13
C ARG A 135 6.42 15.49 5.04
N GLY A 136 7.28 15.36 6.05
CA GLY A 136 7.51 16.40 7.05
C GLY A 136 6.25 16.71 7.88
N GLY A 137 5.47 15.68 8.22
CA GLY A 137 4.23 15.82 8.99
C GLY A 137 2.99 16.32 8.21
N GLU A 138 3.16 16.72 6.96
CA GLU A 138 2.05 17.16 6.10
C GLU A 138 1.59 16.03 5.16
N VAL A 139 0.27 15.84 5.06
CA VAL A 139 -0.36 14.86 4.15
C VAL A 139 -0.07 15.19 2.69
N ARG A 140 0.20 14.15 1.91
CA ARG A 140 0.42 14.18 0.46
C ARG A 140 -0.70 13.44 -0.27
N VAL A 141 -1.21 14.05 -1.34
CA VAL A 141 -2.30 13.53 -2.16
C VAL A 141 -1.92 13.49 -3.64
N ASN A 142 -2.80 12.96 -4.50
CA ASN A 142 -2.63 12.87 -5.95
C ASN A 142 -1.33 12.14 -6.36
N GLY A 143 -1.12 10.94 -5.80
CA GLY A 143 0.11 10.17 -6.02
C GLY A 143 1.33 10.85 -5.41
N TRP A 144 1.15 11.45 -4.23
CA TRP A 144 2.16 12.18 -3.44
C TRP A 144 2.68 13.49 -4.04
N ARG A 145 2.08 13.98 -5.14
CA ARG A 145 2.53 15.18 -5.86
C ARG A 145 2.07 16.49 -5.23
N GLU A 146 1.00 16.47 -4.45
CA GLU A 146 0.40 17.68 -3.87
C GLU A 146 0.41 17.64 -2.34
N GLY A 147 0.75 18.77 -1.71
CA GLY A 147 0.50 19.00 -0.29
C GLY A 147 -0.97 19.33 -0.04
N ALA A 148 -1.53 18.77 1.02
CA ALA A 148 -2.92 19.01 1.42
C ALA A 148 -3.08 20.17 2.41
N ALA A 149 -1.99 20.78 2.90
CA ALA A 149 -2.02 21.73 4.03
C ALA A 149 -2.77 21.17 5.26
N LEU A 150 -2.80 19.85 5.40
CA LEU A 150 -3.44 19.10 6.48
C LEU A 150 -2.35 18.29 7.20
N SER A 151 -2.37 18.31 8.53
CA SER A 151 -1.44 17.51 9.32
C SER A 151 -1.78 16.02 9.18
N ALA A 152 -0.74 15.18 9.12
CA ALA A 152 -0.89 13.73 9.16
C ALA A 152 -1.60 13.29 10.45
N ASP A 153 -1.22 13.86 11.60
CA ASP A 153 -1.81 13.54 12.90
C ASP A 153 -3.31 13.91 12.94
N GLU A 154 -3.68 15.07 12.37
CA GLU A 154 -5.08 15.51 12.33
C GLU A 154 -5.96 14.59 11.49
N LEU A 155 -5.42 14.04 10.40
CA LEU A 155 -6.12 13.08 9.57
C LEU A 155 -6.20 11.72 10.27
N VAL A 156 -5.07 11.22 10.77
CA VAL A 156 -4.95 9.92 11.43
C VAL A 156 -5.86 9.81 12.65
N ALA A 157 -5.92 10.86 13.49
CA ALA A 157 -6.76 10.89 14.68
C ALA A 157 -8.27 10.74 14.39
N ARG A 158 -8.71 11.00 13.16
CA ARG A 158 -10.13 10.91 12.75
C ARG A 158 -10.48 9.55 12.15
N LEU A 159 -9.49 8.71 11.80
CA LEU A 159 -9.74 7.49 11.04
C LEU A 159 -10.61 6.49 11.79
N ALA A 160 -10.40 6.35 13.10
CA ALA A 160 -11.19 5.46 13.94
C ALA A 160 -12.68 5.87 13.98
N ASP A 161 -12.94 7.18 14.05
CA ASP A 161 -14.29 7.76 14.02
C ASP A 161 -14.96 7.64 12.65
N LEU A 162 -14.18 7.71 11.58
CA LEU A 162 -14.63 7.44 10.21
C LEU A 162 -14.96 5.95 9.98
N GLY A 163 -14.59 5.07 10.89
CA GLY A 163 -14.86 3.63 10.82
C GLY A 163 -13.71 2.76 10.31
N TYR A 164 -12.55 3.36 10.02
CA TYR A 164 -11.37 2.60 9.61
C TYR A 164 -10.75 1.84 10.78
N ARG A 165 -10.19 0.66 10.46
CA ARG A 165 -9.49 -0.24 11.40
C ARG A 165 -8.12 -0.67 10.90
N HIS A 166 -7.79 -0.32 9.66
CA HIS A 166 -6.51 -0.58 9.03
C HIS A 166 -5.97 0.72 8.46
N LEU A 167 -4.66 0.93 8.61
CA LEU A 167 -3.95 2.10 8.14
C LEU A 167 -2.65 1.65 7.48
N VAL A 168 -2.47 2.02 6.22
CA VAL A 168 -1.14 2.09 5.59
C VAL A 168 -0.63 3.50 5.80
N PHE A 169 0.53 3.63 6.45
CA PHE A 169 1.20 4.92 6.59
C PHE A 169 2.50 4.91 5.79
N THR A 170 2.61 5.84 4.83
CA THR A 170 3.81 5.98 4.00
C THR A 170 4.62 7.21 4.39
N ASP A 171 5.87 7.00 4.85
CA ASP A 171 6.85 8.09 4.98
C ASP A 171 7.46 8.40 3.61
N VAL A 172 6.89 9.40 2.94
CA VAL A 172 7.31 9.83 1.59
C VAL A 172 8.73 10.39 1.58
N ALA A 173 9.25 10.90 2.71
CA ALA A 173 10.62 11.39 2.75
C ALA A 173 11.66 10.27 2.66
N ARG A 174 11.26 9.04 3.02
CA ARG A 174 12.15 7.86 3.06
C ARG A 174 11.84 6.85 1.96
N ASP A 175 10.64 6.88 1.39
CA ASP A 175 10.27 5.96 0.30
C ASP A 175 11.27 6.00 -0.86
N GLY A 176 11.79 4.82 -1.22
CA GLY A 176 12.77 4.69 -2.29
C GLY A 176 14.15 5.27 -2.00
N MET A 177 14.38 5.93 -0.85
CA MET A 177 15.64 6.64 -0.57
C MET A 177 16.74 5.76 0.02
N ARG A 178 16.42 4.53 0.44
CA ARG A 178 17.36 3.56 1.07
C ARG A 178 18.05 4.10 2.32
N CYS A 179 17.40 5.00 3.05
CA CYS A 179 17.94 5.60 4.28
C CYS A 179 17.47 4.89 5.56
N GLY A 180 16.78 3.76 5.42
CA GLY A 180 16.14 3.06 6.53
C GLY A 180 14.88 3.77 7.02
N ILE A 181 14.14 3.07 7.87
CA ILE A 181 12.87 3.55 8.43
C ILE A 181 13.06 4.45 9.65
N ASP A 182 11.99 5.14 10.03
CA ASP A 182 11.84 5.75 11.34
C ASP A 182 10.84 4.94 12.19
N ALA A 183 11.33 3.97 12.95
CA ALA A 183 10.46 3.08 13.73
C ALA A 183 9.60 3.85 14.74
N GLU A 184 10.12 4.95 15.31
CA GLU A 184 9.39 5.72 16.31
C GLU A 184 8.28 6.57 15.68
N ALA A 185 8.44 6.99 14.42
CA ALA A 185 7.35 7.62 13.67
C ALA A 185 6.13 6.69 13.55
N TYR A 186 6.33 5.39 13.30
CA TYR A 186 5.22 4.44 13.23
C TYR A 186 4.59 4.16 14.60
N ARG A 187 5.38 4.18 15.68
CA ARG A 187 4.83 4.14 17.05
C ARG A 187 3.89 5.31 17.30
N HIS A 188 4.35 6.53 17.01
CA HIS A 188 3.54 7.74 17.14
C HIS A 188 2.26 7.66 16.30
N VAL A 189 2.36 7.25 15.04
CA VAL A 189 1.18 7.12 14.16
C VAL A 189 0.17 6.11 14.70
N ALA A 190 0.61 4.96 15.21
CA ALA A 190 -0.28 3.97 15.82
C ALA A 190 -0.96 4.51 17.09
N GLU A 191 -0.23 5.26 17.92
CA GLU A 191 -0.78 5.92 19.12
C GLU A 191 -1.86 6.95 18.74
N VAL A 192 -1.63 7.77 17.71
CA VAL A 192 -2.61 8.74 17.22
C VAL A 192 -3.82 8.06 16.58
N ALA A 193 -3.61 6.98 15.82
CA ALA A 193 -4.68 6.21 15.19
C ALA A 193 -5.55 5.47 16.21
N GLY A 194 -4.95 5.03 17.32
CA GLY A 194 -5.57 4.15 18.30
C GLY A 194 -5.65 2.69 17.85
N PHE A 195 -4.96 2.31 16.77
CA PHE A 195 -4.85 0.94 16.26
C PHE A 195 -3.55 0.73 15.47
N PRO A 196 -3.10 -0.53 15.26
CA PRO A 196 -1.83 -0.83 14.61
C PRO A 196 -1.75 -0.34 13.16
N VAL A 197 -0.53 -0.05 12.70
CA VAL A 197 -0.25 0.48 11.36
C VAL A 197 0.50 -0.52 10.48
N VAL A 198 0.23 -0.48 9.18
CA VAL A 198 1.06 -1.08 8.14
C VAL A 198 2.11 -0.06 7.69
N ALA A 199 3.36 -0.34 8.00
CA ALA A 199 4.49 0.54 7.66
C ALA A 199 4.81 0.48 6.16
N SER A 200 4.87 1.63 5.51
CA SER A 200 5.28 1.78 4.11
C SER A 200 6.30 2.91 3.97
N GLY A 201 7.22 2.77 3.01
CA GLY A 201 8.29 3.73 2.74
C GLY A 201 9.57 3.54 3.57
N GLY A 202 10.70 3.40 2.89
CA GLY A 202 12.04 3.45 3.51
C GLY A 202 12.66 2.13 3.94
N ILE A 203 11.93 1.00 3.91
CA ILE A 203 12.49 -0.32 4.21
C ILE A 203 13.57 -0.67 3.19
N ALA A 204 14.81 -0.81 3.67
CA ALA A 204 16.00 -1.04 2.84
C ALA A 204 16.78 -2.30 3.26
N SER A 205 16.55 -2.80 4.48
CA SER A 205 17.31 -3.89 5.08
C SER A 205 16.44 -4.81 5.94
N LEU A 206 16.98 -6.00 6.28
CA LEU A 206 16.37 -6.86 7.29
C LEU A 206 16.40 -6.23 8.69
N GLU A 207 17.32 -5.31 8.97
CA GLU A 207 17.37 -4.59 10.24
C GLU A 207 16.17 -3.66 10.39
N ASP A 208 15.74 -2.98 9.33
CA ASP A 208 14.51 -2.19 9.32
C ASP A 208 13.29 -3.05 9.68
N LEU A 209 13.18 -4.26 9.11
CA LEU A 209 12.10 -5.19 9.43
C LEU A 209 12.15 -5.68 10.88
N ARG A 210 13.35 -5.93 11.43
CA ARG A 210 13.51 -6.27 12.86
C ARG A 210 13.08 -5.13 13.76
N ALA A 211 13.44 -3.90 13.39
CA ALA A 211 13.07 -2.71 14.15
C ALA A 211 11.54 -2.54 14.21
N LEU A 212 10.83 -2.73 13.08
CA LEU A 212 9.36 -2.73 13.05
C LEU A 212 8.77 -3.86 13.88
N ALA A 213 9.24 -5.09 13.70
CA ALA A 213 8.74 -6.25 14.44
C ALA A 213 8.91 -6.08 15.96
N ALA A 214 10.00 -5.46 16.40
CA ALA A 214 10.28 -5.19 17.81
C ALA A 214 9.31 -4.17 18.46
N LEU A 215 8.58 -3.37 17.68
CA LEU A 215 7.54 -2.47 18.20
C LEU A 215 6.32 -3.24 18.71
N GLY A 216 6.12 -4.48 18.26
CA GLY A 216 5.04 -5.36 18.68
C GLY A 216 3.74 -5.21 17.87
N PRO A 217 2.83 -6.20 17.99
CA PRO A 217 1.62 -6.28 17.17
C PRO A 217 0.57 -5.20 17.49
N ASP A 218 0.66 -4.57 18.66
CA ASP A 218 -0.21 -3.46 19.05
C ASP A 218 0.17 -2.14 18.35
N VAL A 219 1.37 -2.09 17.76
CA VAL A 219 1.89 -0.93 17.02
C VAL A 219 1.94 -1.22 15.53
N ILE A 220 2.50 -2.36 15.13
CA ILE A 220 2.70 -2.71 13.73
C ILE A 220 1.86 -3.92 13.34
N GLU A 221 0.88 -3.70 12.47
CA GLU A 221 0.13 -4.76 11.81
C GLU A 221 1.02 -5.46 10.76
N GLY A 222 1.73 -4.66 9.96
CA GLY A 222 2.51 -5.17 8.85
C GLY A 222 3.50 -4.17 8.25
N ALA A 223 4.16 -4.60 7.18
CA ALA A 223 5.11 -3.79 6.45
C ALA A 223 5.00 -4.05 4.93
N ILE A 224 5.01 -2.99 4.12
CA ILE A 224 5.01 -3.07 2.65
C ILE A 224 6.44 -2.96 2.12
N THR A 225 6.86 -3.93 1.32
CA THR A 225 8.20 -3.95 0.72
C THR A 225 8.13 -4.12 -0.80
N GLY A 226 8.49 -3.08 -1.54
CA GLY A 226 8.63 -3.12 -3.01
C GLY A 226 10.10 -3.13 -3.42
N ARG A 227 10.66 -1.93 -3.60
CA ARG A 227 11.99 -1.69 -4.18
C ARG A 227 13.10 -2.59 -3.63
N ALA A 228 13.19 -2.77 -2.31
CA ALA A 228 14.25 -3.56 -1.69
C ALA A 228 14.26 -5.04 -2.14
N LEU A 229 13.08 -5.61 -2.43
CA LEU A 229 12.97 -6.97 -2.97
C LEU A 229 13.40 -7.02 -4.44
N TYR A 230 12.91 -6.10 -5.27
CA TYR A 230 13.27 -6.04 -6.69
C TYR A 230 14.75 -5.75 -6.94
N GLU A 231 15.38 -4.95 -6.08
CA GLU A 231 16.83 -4.66 -6.14
C GLU A 231 17.69 -5.72 -5.45
N GLY A 232 17.09 -6.76 -4.85
CA GLY A 232 17.82 -7.86 -4.22
C GLY A 232 18.59 -7.45 -2.95
N SER A 233 18.11 -6.43 -2.23
CA SER A 233 18.72 -6.02 -0.95
C SER A 233 18.63 -7.13 0.10
N PHE A 234 17.58 -7.94 0.02
CA PHE A 234 17.39 -9.19 0.75
C PHE A 234 16.39 -10.08 0.02
N SER A 235 16.33 -11.38 0.35
CA SER A 235 15.32 -12.27 -0.19
C SER A 235 13.98 -12.12 0.55
N LEU A 236 12.87 -12.38 -0.15
CA LEU A 236 11.54 -12.39 0.49
C LEU A 236 11.46 -13.46 1.60
N ALA A 237 12.13 -14.60 1.43
CA ALA A 237 12.19 -15.65 2.45
C ALA A 237 12.87 -15.15 3.74
N ASP A 238 14.00 -14.44 3.64
CA ASP A 238 14.68 -13.86 4.80
C ASP A 238 13.85 -12.77 5.47
N ALA A 239 13.18 -11.94 4.66
CA ALA A 239 12.28 -10.90 5.16
C ALA A 239 11.11 -11.51 5.94
N LEU A 240 10.45 -12.54 5.38
CA LEU A 240 9.35 -13.26 6.04
C LEU A 240 9.81 -13.92 7.33
N ALA A 241 11.00 -14.55 7.34
CA ALA A 241 11.56 -15.13 8.55
C ALA A 241 11.84 -14.09 9.63
N THR A 242 12.22 -12.87 9.24
CA THR A 242 12.48 -11.75 10.13
C THR A 242 11.21 -11.17 10.76
N CYS A 243 10.06 -11.28 10.10
CA CYS A 243 8.78 -10.72 10.55
C CYS A 243 7.99 -11.64 11.51
N ARG A 244 8.51 -12.85 11.77
CA ARG A 244 7.89 -13.88 12.62
C ARG A 244 8.03 -13.57 14.10
#